data_AF-A0A8H4FGN2-F1
#
_entry.id   AF-A0A8H4FGN2-F1
#
_cell.length_a   1.000
_cell.length_b   1.000
_cell.length_c   1.000
_cell.angle_alpha   90.00
_cell.angle_beta   90.00
_cell.angle_gamma   90.00
#
_symmetry.space_group_name_H-M   'P 1'
#
loop_
_entity.id
_entity.type
_entity.pdbx_description
1 polymer ?
#
loop_
_entity_poly.entity_id
_entity_poly.type
_entity_poly.pdbx_seq_one_letter_code
_entity_poly.pdbx_strand_id
1 'polypeptide(L)'
;MKASFLLSVLAFALTIRACDHYKYCACLNADGTTNDEITGKVCDFGYPRINDQPFLECKHFSGDWFTGYSAFDNCKFRESCQSVGGTGDSRCRAKYGIFKA
;
A
#
# COMPACT_ATOMS: atom_id res chain seq x y z
N MET A 1 -6.88 19.47 47.52
CA MET A 1 -5.84 19.24 46.48
C MET A 1 -6.50 18.61 45.27
N LYS A 2 -5.96 18.92 44.09
CA LYS A 2 -6.44 18.67 42.72
C LYS A 2 -6.89 17.22 42.47
N ALA A 3 -8.09 17.04 41.93
CA ALA A 3 -8.52 15.80 41.28
C ALA A 3 -8.80 16.07 39.79
N SER A 4 -7.76 16.51 39.07
CA SER A 4 -7.76 16.53 37.61
C SER A 4 -7.24 15.17 37.15
N PHE A 5 -8.09 14.15 37.20
CA PHE A 5 -7.76 12.84 36.65
C PHE A 5 -8.05 12.90 35.14
N LEU A 6 -6.97 13.12 34.39
CA LEU A 6 -6.90 13.16 32.93
C LEU A 6 -7.40 11.83 32.34
N LEU A 7 -8.68 11.77 31.97
CA LEU A 7 -9.21 10.77 31.05
C LEU A 7 -8.81 11.16 29.62
N SER A 8 -7.57 10.85 29.25
CA SER A 8 -7.15 10.79 27.85
C SER A 8 -6.61 9.40 27.58
N VAL A 9 -7.53 8.45 27.48
CA VAL A 9 -7.28 7.20 26.75
C VAL A 9 -7.27 7.59 25.28
N LEU A 10 -6.10 8.01 24.80
CA LEU A 10 -5.83 8.14 23.38
C LEU A 10 -5.95 6.74 22.81
N ALA A 11 -7.13 6.42 22.28
CA ALA A 11 -7.37 5.20 21.53
C ALA A 11 -6.46 5.25 20.29
N PHE A 12 -5.24 4.74 20.44
CA PHE A 12 -4.48 4.27 19.30
C PHE A 12 -5.29 3.12 18.71
N ALA A 13 -6.19 3.47 17.79
CA ALA A 13 -6.75 2.52 16.85
C ALA A 13 -5.55 1.94 16.09
N LEU A 14 -5.03 0.83 16.60
CA LEU A 14 -4.22 -0.10 15.85
C LEU A 14 -5.14 -0.60 14.74
N THR A 15 -5.26 0.17 13.66
CA THR A 15 -5.75 -0.38 12.40
C THR A 15 -4.72 -1.42 12.03
N ILE A 16 -5.00 -2.68 12.37
CA ILE A 16 -4.27 -3.82 11.85
C ILE A 16 -4.49 -3.77 10.34
N ARG A 17 -3.67 -2.99 9.63
CA ARG A 17 -3.66 -3.00 8.17
C ARG A 17 -3.08 -4.35 7.84
N ALA A 18 -3.95 -5.30 7.47
CA ALA A 18 -3.53 -6.61 7.04
C ALA A 18 -2.65 -6.41 5.80
N CYS A 19 -1.33 -6.48 6.01
CA CYS A 19 -0.36 -6.42 4.94
C CYS A 19 -0.45 -7.73 4.17
N ASP A 20 -0.53 -7.63 2.85
CA ASP A 20 -0.65 -8.77 1.97
C ASP A 20 -0.02 -8.48 0.61
N HIS A 21 0.04 -9.51 -0.23
CA HIS A 21 0.75 -9.48 -1.49
C HIS A 21 -0.17 -9.28 -2.69
N TYR A 22 0.20 -8.35 -3.57
CA TYR A 22 -0.60 -7.90 -4.70
C TYR A 22 0.26 -7.69 -5.94
N LYS A 23 -0.31 -7.89 -7.12
CA LYS A 23 0.43 -7.70 -8.38
C LYS A 23 0.51 -6.25 -8.84
N TYR A 24 -0.47 -5.45 -8.42
CA TYR A 24 -0.64 -4.07 -8.89
C TYR A 24 -0.97 -3.17 -7.71
N CYS A 25 -0.34 -2.01 -7.65
CA CYS A 25 -0.57 -1.02 -6.60
C CYS A 25 -0.48 0.41 -7.15
N ALA A 26 -1.29 1.30 -6.58
CA ALA A 26 -1.24 2.74 -6.76
C ALA A 26 -1.18 3.45 -5.40
N CYS A 27 -0.56 4.62 -5.36
CA CYS A 27 -0.54 5.48 -4.17
C CYS A 27 -1.85 6.27 -4.08
N LEU A 28 -2.35 6.48 -2.86
CA LEU A 28 -3.51 7.30 -2.59
C LEU A 28 -3.12 8.65 -1.98
N ASN A 29 -3.97 9.63 -2.19
CA ASN A 29 -4.05 10.87 -1.42
C ASN A 29 -4.71 10.59 -0.05
N ALA A 30 -4.60 11.56 0.87
CA ALA A 30 -5.24 11.47 2.18
C ALA A 30 -6.77 11.35 2.12
N ASP A 31 -7.41 11.81 1.04
CA ASP A 31 -8.85 11.70 0.79
C ASP A 31 -9.27 10.33 0.17
N GLY A 32 -8.30 9.44 -0.07
CA GLY A 32 -8.52 8.12 -0.66
C GLY A 32 -8.60 8.10 -2.19
N THR A 33 -8.44 9.24 -2.87
CA THR A 33 -8.29 9.29 -4.34
C THR A 33 -6.91 8.84 -4.77
N THR A 34 -6.76 8.36 -6.00
CA THR A 34 -5.46 7.92 -6.53
C THR A 34 -4.56 9.10 -6.87
N ASN A 35 -3.27 8.96 -6.59
CA ASN A 35 -2.25 9.95 -6.88
C ASN A 35 -1.28 9.43 -7.94
N ASP A 36 -1.55 9.79 -9.20
CA ASP A 36 -0.77 9.31 -10.35
C ASP A 36 0.65 9.87 -10.36
N GLU A 37 0.87 11.09 -9.86
CA GLU A 37 2.21 11.69 -9.79
C GLU A 37 3.12 10.89 -8.84
N ILE A 38 2.63 10.64 -7.62
CA ILE A 38 3.35 9.87 -6.60
C ILE A 38 3.51 8.41 -7.03
N THR A 39 2.46 7.82 -7.60
CA THR A 39 2.53 6.46 -8.16
C THR A 39 3.61 6.39 -9.24
N GLY A 40 3.67 7.39 -10.12
CA GLY A 40 4.68 7.48 -11.17
C GLY A 40 6.11 7.46 -10.61
N LYS A 41 6.38 8.22 -9.55
CA LYS A 41 7.69 8.24 -8.87
C LYS A 41 8.05 6.89 -8.26
N VAL A 42 7.08 6.20 -7.64
CA VAL A 42 7.31 4.84 -7.11
C VAL A 42 7.58 3.85 -8.23
N CYS A 43 6.89 3.94 -9.37
CA CYS A 43 7.15 3.05 -10.50
C CYS A 43 8.55 3.26 -11.09
N ASP A 44 9.10 4.47 -11.06
CA ASP A 44 10.46 4.75 -11.54
C ASP A 44 11.57 4.05 -10.73
N PHE A 45 11.24 3.41 -9.60
CA PHE A 45 12.15 2.50 -8.89
C PHE A 45 12.37 1.15 -9.61
N GLY A 46 11.88 1.02 -10.84
CA GLY A 46 12.10 -0.16 -11.70
C GLY A 46 10.86 -1.02 -11.92
N TYR A 47 9.66 -0.52 -11.56
CA TYR A 47 8.41 -1.23 -11.77
C TYR A 47 7.72 -0.75 -13.06
N PRO A 48 7.26 -1.67 -13.92
CA PRO A 48 6.46 -1.29 -15.08
C PRO A 48 5.21 -0.50 -14.69
N ARG A 49 4.96 0.60 -15.40
CA ARG A 49 3.72 1.37 -15.34
C ARG A 49 2.62 0.67 -16.15
N ILE A 50 1.39 0.66 -15.63
CA ILE A 50 0.21 0.16 -16.34
C ILE A 50 -0.96 1.15 -16.15
N ASN A 51 -1.88 1.16 -17.11
CA ASN A 51 -3.08 2.02 -17.12
C ASN A 51 -4.33 1.21 -17.48
N ASP A 52 -4.51 0.05 -16.84
CA ASP A 52 -5.70 -0.82 -17.01
C ASP A 52 -6.92 -0.31 -16.21
N GLN A 53 -6.71 0.75 -15.42
CA GLN A 53 -7.68 1.43 -14.57
C GLN A 53 -7.72 2.91 -14.99
N PRO A 54 -8.72 3.71 -14.55
CA PRO A 54 -8.75 5.15 -14.83
C PRO A 54 -7.67 5.97 -14.08
N PHE A 55 -6.63 5.30 -13.58
CA PHE A 55 -5.52 5.86 -12.82
C PHE A 55 -4.26 5.01 -13.06
N LEU A 56 -3.10 5.58 -12.79
CA LEU A 56 -1.81 4.92 -12.96
C LEU A 56 -1.59 3.86 -11.87
N GLU A 57 -1.07 2.69 -12.25
CA GLU A 57 -0.61 1.67 -11.32
C GLU A 57 0.82 1.22 -11.65
N CYS A 58 1.56 0.79 -10.62
CA CYS A 58 2.78 0.01 -10.81
C CYS A 58 2.43 -1.47 -10.86
N LYS A 59 3.16 -2.23 -11.67
CA LYS A 59 3.08 -3.70 -11.75
C LYS A 59 4.34 -4.32 -11.16
N HIS A 60 4.19 -5.24 -10.22
CA HIS A 60 5.28 -6.07 -9.73
C HIS A 60 4.74 -7.46 -9.46
N PHE A 61 5.14 -8.39 -10.32
CA PHE A 61 4.85 -9.79 -10.11
C PHE A 61 5.86 -10.64 -10.88
N SER A 62 6.61 -11.45 -10.16
CA SER A 62 7.40 -12.55 -10.71
C SER A 62 7.19 -13.78 -9.84
N GLY A 63 7.15 -14.96 -10.44
CA GLY A 63 7.00 -16.17 -9.66
C GLY A 63 6.51 -17.32 -10.50
N ASP A 64 6.86 -18.51 -10.02
CA ASP A 64 6.38 -19.78 -10.53
C ASP A 64 5.99 -20.65 -9.32
N TRP A 65 5.15 -21.64 -9.58
CA TRP A 65 4.68 -22.59 -8.57
C TRP A 65 5.82 -23.29 -7.79
N PHE A 66 6.98 -23.51 -8.41
CA PHE A 66 8.11 -24.24 -7.84
C PHE A 66 9.13 -23.36 -7.11
N THR A 67 9.32 -22.11 -7.52
CA THR A 67 10.38 -21.22 -6.99
C THR A 67 9.88 -20.12 -6.04
N GLY A 68 8.56 -20.01 -5.86
CA GLY A 68 7.92 -18.98 -5.05
C GLY A 68 7.54 -17.74 -5.86
N TYR A 69 7.13 -16.68 -5.17
CA TYR A 69 6.69 -15.45 -5.83
C TYR A 69 7.23 -14.19 -5.17
N SER A 70 7.33 -13.13 -5.98
CA SER A 70 7.60 -11.76 -5.60
C SER A 70 6.45 -10.90 -6.09
N ALA A 71 5.80 -10.20 -5.18
CA ALA A 71 4.65 -9.35 -5.41
C ALA A 71 4.73 -8.15 -4.44
N PHE A 72 4.00 -7.08 -4.72
CA PHE A 72 3.97 -5.93 -3.82
C PHE A 72 3.34 -6.31 -2.49
N ASP A 73 4.05 -6.03 -1.40
CA ASP A 73 3.44 -5.90 -0.08
C ASP A 73 2.79 -4.51 -0.01
N ASN A 74 1.47 -4.44 0.20
CA ASN A 74 0.74 -3.16 0.21
C ASN A 74 1.24 -2.20 1.31
N CYS A 75 1.72 -2.71 2.45
CA CYS A 75 2.27 -1.90 3.53
C CYS A 75 3.63 -1.31 3.15
N LYS A 76 4.52 -2.12 2.57
CA LYS A 76 5.81 -1.62 2.05
C LYS A 76 5.61 -0.67 0.87
N PHE A 77 4.63 -0.94 0.02
CA PHE A 77 4.31 -0.05 -1.10
C PHE A 77 3.82 1.31 -0.58
N ARG A 78 2.99 1.33 0.46
CA ARG A 78 2.60 2.57 1.13
C ARG A 78 3.81 3.32 1.68
N GLU A 79 4.75 2.64 2.32
CA GLU A 79 5.99 3.27 2.81
C GLU A 79 6.79 3.88 1.65
N SER A 80 6.88 3.19 0.51
CA SER A 80 7.47 3.77 -0.71
C SER A 80 6.73 5.02 -1.19
N CYS A 81 5.39 5.01 -1.20
CA CYS A 81 4.59 6.20 -1.52
C CYS A 81 4.94 7.36 -0.57
N GLN A 82 5.01 7.10 0.74
CA GLN A 82 5.34 8.10 1.75
C GLN A 82 6.77 8.64 1.59
N SER A 83 7.72 7.78 1.22
CA SER A 83 9.12 8.18 1.01
C SER A 83 9.32 9.20 -0.11
N VAL A 84 8.40 9.26 -1.08
CA VAL A 84 8.43 10.21 -2.20
C VAL A 84 7.40 11.35 -2.05
N GLY A 85 6.84 11.53 -0.86
CA GLY A 85 5.92 12.63 -0.51
C GLY A 85 4.44 12.28 -0.52
N GLY A 86 4.07 11.01 -0.62
CA GLY A 86 2.67 10.55 -0.52
C GLY A 86 2.10 10.69 0.89
N THR A 87 0.82 11.01 0.99
CA THR A 87 0.12 11.28 2.27
C THR A 87 -0.96 10.26 2.61
N GLY A 88 -1.38 9.43 1.64
CA GLY A 88 -2.42 8.42 1.83
C GLY A 88 -1.89 6.99 2.00
N ASP A 89 -2.81 6.05 1.85
CA ASP A 89 -2.51 4.61 1.82
C ASP A 89 -2.07 4.15 0.41
N SER A 90 -1.96 2.84 0.22
CA SER A 90 -1.88 2.22 -1.10
C SER A 90 -3.21 1.57 -1.48
N ARG A 91 -3.55 1.62 -2.77
CA ARG A 91 -4.63 0.85 -3.37
C ARG A 91 -4.01 -0.27 -4.20
N CYS A 92 -4.15 -1.50 -3.73
CA CYS A 92 -3.60 -2.66 -4.40
C CYS A 92 -4.69 -3.63 -4.85
N ARG A 93 -4.45 -4.34 -5.97
CA ARG A 93 -5.39 -5.32 -6.54
C ARG A 93 -4.67 -6.57 -7.06
N ALA A 94 -5.48 -7.56 -7.45
CA ALA A 94 -5.01 -8.90 -7.83
C ALA A 94 -4.13 -9.52 -6.74
N LYS A 95 -4.75 -9.72 -5.57
CA LYS A 95 -4.14 -10.37 -4.42
C LYS A 95 -3.58 -11.74 -4.84
N TYR A 96 -2.39 -12.06 -4.36
CA TYR A 96 -1.69 -13.29 -4.69
C TYR A 96 -1.23 -13.98 -3.41
N GLY A 97 -1.31 -15.31 -3.36
CA GLY A 97 -0.95 -16.08 -2.16
C GLY A 97 -2.11 -16.45 -1.23
N ILE A 98 -3.38 -16.23 -1.60
CA ILE A 98 -4.50 -16.89 -0.93
C ILE A 98 -4.66 -18.30 -1.49
N PHE A 99 -3.77 -19.20 -1.09
CA PHE A 99 -4.10 -20.62 -0.99
C PHE A 99 -3.93 -20.99 0.49
N LYS A 100 -4.94 -20.63 1.30
CA LYS A 100 -5.19 -21.39 2.52
C LYS A 100 -5.96 -22.64 2.09
N ALA A 101 -5.27 -23.75 1.99
CA ALA A 101 -5.82 -25.07 2.24
C ALA A 101 -5.06 -25.63 3.44
#